data_AF-A0A4R1R9Z3-F1
#
_entry.id   AF-A0A4R1R9Z3-F1
#
_cell.length_a   1.000
_cell.length_b   1.000
_cell.length_c   1.000
_cell.angle_alpha   90.00
_cell.angle_beta   90.00
_cell.angle_gamma   90.00
#
_symmetry.space_group_name_H-M   'P 1'
#
loop_
_entity.id
_entity.type
_entity.pdbx_description
1 polymer ?
#
loop_
_entity_poly.entity_id
_entity_poly.type
_entity_poly.pdbx_seq_one_letter_code
_entity_poly.pdbx_strand_id
1 'polypeptide(L)'
;MARRTIGERLARLEAQKKTLQMRLGKQERAIDTRRKILIGALVLHRLEHEGGAPFARELAAWLRTELPKFLLRDADRGLFNDIFAPQGDDRAASDGADGATHHREANR
;
A
#
# COMPACT_ATOMS: atom_id res chain seq x y z
N MET A 1 61.03 1.03 -1.04
CA MET A 1 59.55 0.91 -0.96
C MET A 1 59.21 -0.12 0.10
N ALA A 2 58.85 0.30 1.32
CA ALA A 2 58.62 -0.60 2.43
C ALA A 2 57.46 -1.57 2.11
N ARG A 3 57.75 -2.88 2.13
CA ARG A 3 56.77 -3.94 1.91
C ARG A 3 55.87 -3.96 3.16
N ARG A 4 54.60 -3.56 3.00
CA ARG A 4 53.62 -3.57 4.11
C ARG A 4 53.58 -4.94 4.77
N THR A 5 53.49 -4.94 6.09
CA THR A 5 53.40 -6.19 6.86
C THR A 5 52.10 -6.92 6.51
N ILE A 6 52.07 -8.24 6.68
CA ILE A 6 50.88 -9.04 6.37
C ILE A 6 49.68 -8.56 7.20
N GLY A 7 49.91 -8.14 8.46
CA GLY A 7 48.88 -7.58 9.34
C GLY A 7 48.25 -6.29 8.79
N GLU A 8 49.06 -5.36 8.28
CA GLU A 8 48.56 -4.12 7.66
C GLU A 8 47.73 -4.40 6.39
N ARG A 9 48.12 -5.41 5.62
CA ARG A 9 47.36 -5.84 4.43
C ARG A 9 46.03 -6.47 4.83
N LEU A 10 46.01 -7.29 5.89
CA LEU A 10 44.79 -7.91 6.41
C LEU A 10 43.81 -6.84 6.92
N ALA A 11 44.29 -5.91 7.74
CA ALA A 11 43.49 -4.80 8.27
C ALA A 11 42.89 -3.93 7.16
N ARG A 12 43.66 -3.67 6.09
CA ARG A 12 43.16 -2.95 4.91
C ARG A 12 42.05 -3.69 4.18
N LEU A 13 42.20 -5.00 3.98
CA LEU A 13 41.18 -5.82 3.31
C LEU A 13 39.90 -5.90 4.15
N GLU A 14 40.00 -6.02 5.47
CA GLU A 14 38.85 -5.98 6.37
C GLU A 14 38.13 -4.63 6.34
N ALA A 15 38.87 -3.53 6.35
CA ALA A 15 38.30 -2.19 6.23
C ALA A 15 37.58 -1.98 4.88
N GLN A 16 38.17 -2.49 3.79
CA GLN A 16 37.55 -2.46 2.46
C GLN A 16 36.27 -3.31 2.41
N LYS A 17 36.29 -4.53 2.97
CA LYS A 17 35.12 -5.40 3.08
C LYS A 17 33.99 -4.71 3.84
N LYS A 18 34.27 -4.16 5.03
CA LYS A 18 33.27 -3.41 5.83
C LYS A 18 32.67 -2.25 5.04
N THR A 19 33.52 -1.51 4.31
CA THR A 19 33.06 -0.39 3.46
C THR A 19 32.12 -0.85 2.36
N LEU A 20 32.46 -1.94 1.66
CA LEU A 20 31.61 -2.50 0.61
C LEU A 20 30.29 -3.04 1.17
N GLN A 21 30.31 -3.71 2.32
CA GLN A 21 29.10 -4.21 2.99
C GLN A 21 28.17 -3.05 3.40
N MET A 22 28.70 -1.96 3.94
CA MET A 22 27.89 -0.78 4.27
C MET A 22 27.26 -0.15 3.03
N ARG A 23 28.00 -0.08 1.91
CA ARG A 23 27.48 0.44 0.64
C ARG A 23 26.38 -0.45 0.08
N LEU A 24 26.58 -1.76 0.10
CA LEU A 24 25.58 -2.73 -0.33
C LEU A 24 24.29 -2.60 0.49
N GLY A 25 24.40 -2.59 1.83
CA GLY A 25 23.23 -2.44 2.70
C GLY A 25 22.50 -1.10 2.50
N LYS A 26 23.22 -0.02 2.14
CA LYS A 26 22.59 1.26 1.76
C LYS A 26 21.81 1.13 0.44
N GLN A 27 22.38 0.45 -0.55
CA GLN A 27 21.73 0.23 -1.84
C GLN A 27 20.48 -0.64 -1.68
N GLU A 28 20.55 -1.72 -0.91
CA GLU A 28 19.42 -2.61 -0.64
C GLU A 28 18.27 -1.85 0.02
N ARG A 29 18.55 -1.03 1.05
CA ARG A 29 17.53 -0.17 1.66
C ARG A 29 16.93 0.83 0.68
N ALA A 30 17.75 1.45 -0.18
CA ALA A 30 17.26 2.39 -1.18
C ALA A 30 16.33 1.70 -2.21
N ILE A 31 16.68 0.48 -2.63
CA ILE A 31 15.85 -0.32 -3.53
C ILE A 31 14.53 -0.72 -2.84
N ASP A 32 14.60 -1.20 -1.60
CA ASP A 32 13.43 -1.59 -0.81
C ASP A 32 12.47 -0.41 -0.60
N THR A 33 12.98 0.75 -0.19
CA THR A 33 12.20 1.98 -0.07
C THR A 33 11.55 2.36 -1.41
N ARG A 34 12.31 2.34 -2.51
CA ARG A 34 11.77 2.67 -3.84
C ARG A 34 10.66 1.69 -4.26
N ARG A 35 10.84 0.39 -4.02
CA ARG A 35 9.83 -0.63 -4.33
C ARG A 35 8.55 -0.39 -3.55
N LYS A 36 8.65 -0.14 -2.24
CA LYS A 36 7.50 0.13 -1.37
C LYS A 36 6.73 1.38 -1.81
N ILE A 37 7.46 2.46 -2.11
CA ILE A 37 6.86 3.72 -2.58
C ILE A 37 6.13 3.52 -3.91
N LEU A 38 6.76 2.85 -4.89
CA LEU A 38 6.15 2.66 -6.20
C LEU A 38 4.88 1.80 -6.14
N ILE A 39 4.90 0.72 -5.35
CA ILE A 39 3.71 -0.11 -5.15
C ILE A 39 2.61 0.69 -4.45
N GLY A 40 2.95 1.44 -3.39
CA GLY A 40 1.98 2.29 -2.69
C GLY A 40 1.35 3.33 -3.61
N ALA A 41 2.16 4.05 -4.39
CA ALA A 41 1.69 5.06 -5.33
C ALA A 41 0.75 4.48 -6.40
N LEU A 42 1.07 3.29 -6.93
CA LEU A 42 0.21 2.59 -7.89
C LEU A 42 -1.16 2.24 -7.28
N VAL A 43 -1.17 1.71 -6.06
CA VAL A 43 -2.40 1.35 -5.35
C VAL A 43 -3.27 2.59 -5.10
N LEU A 44 -2.68 3.66 -4.58
CA LEU A 44 -3.40 4.93 -4.34
C LEU A 44 -4.00 5.49 -5.63
N HIS A 45 -3.19 5.56 -6.70
CA HIS A 45 -3.66 6.01 -8.00
C HIS A 45 -4.86 5.18 -8.51
N ARG A 46 -4.84 3.85 -8.31
CA ARG A 46 -5.94 2.95 -8.71
C ARG A 46 -7.22 3.26 -7.92
N LEU A 47 -7.10 3.48 -6.61
CA LEU A 47 -8.25 3.79 -5.75
C LEU A 47 -8.88 5.14 -6.12
N GLU A 48 -8.05 6.13 -6.46
CA GLU A 48 -8.51 7.48 -6.84
C GLU A 48 -9.17 7.52 -8.21
N HIS A 49 -8.57 6.88 -9.23
CA HIS A 49 -8.95 7.06 -10.63
C HIS A 49 -9.84 5.95 -11.18
N GLU A 50 -9.85 4.78 -10.53
CA GLU A 50 -10.60 3.60 -11.00
C GLU A 50 -11.64 3.11 -9.98
N GLY A 51 -12.07 3.94 -9.01
CA GLY A 51 -12.98 3.54 -7.93
C GLY A 51 -14.29 2.87 -8.37
N GLY A 52 -14.73 3.11 -9.61
CA GLY A 52 -15.89 2.45 -10.22
C GLY A 52 -15.62 1.06 -10.84
N ALA A 53 -14.36 0.63 -10.95
CA ALA A 53 -14.00 -0.68 -11.48
C ALA A 53 -14.15 -1.77 -10.40
N PRO A 54 -14.67 -2.98 -10.74
CA PRO A 54 -14.88 -4.06 -9.77
C PRO A 54 -13.64 -4.38 -8.92
N PHE A 55 -12.48 -4.47 -9.57
CA PHE A 55 -11.21 -4.74 -8.89
C PHE A 55 -10.80 -3.64 -7.90
N ALA A 56 -11.04 -2.37 -8.22
CA ALA A 56 -10.70 -1.27 -7.32
C ALA A 56 -11.58 -1.27 -6.06
N ARG A 57 -12.86 -1.63 -6.20
CA ARG A 57 -13.77 -1.81 -5.05
C ARG A 57 -13.35 -2.96 -4.15
N GLU A 58 -13.03 -4.13 -4.74
CA GLU A 58 -12.54 -5.29 -4.00
C GLU A 58 -11.22 -4.97 -3.26
N LEU A 59 -10.30 -4.28 -3.94
CA LEU A 59 -9.04 -3.84 -3.36
C LEU A 59 -9.26 -2.86 -2.21
N ALA A 60 -10.18 -1.89 -2.36
CA ALA A 60 -10.54 -0.96 -1.29
C ALA A 60 -11.12 -1.69 -0.07
N ALA A 61 -12.05 -2.64 -0.29
CA ALA A 61 -12.63 -3.44 0.78
C ALA A 61 -11.58 -4.28 1.52
N TRP A 62 -10.67 -4.90 0.78
CA TRP A 62 -9.54 -5.63 1.36
C TRP A 62 -8.62 -4.71 2.17
N LEU A 63 -8.26 -3.54 1.65
CA LEU A 63 -7.41 -2.56 2.35
C LEU A 63 -8.05 -2.06 3.65
N ARG A 64 -9.36 -1.78 3.66
CA ARG A 64 -10.07 -1.39 4.89
C ARG A 64 -9.98 -2.45 5.98
N THR A 65 -9.82 -3.71 5.62
CA THR A 65 -9.73 -4.84 6.55
C THR A 65 -8.29 -5.09 7.01
N GLU A 66 -7.32 -5.06 6.09
CA GLU A 66 -5.93 -5.45 6.38
C GLU A 66 -5.04 -4.28 6.80
N LEU A 67 -5.22 -3.09 6.20
CA LEU A 67 -4.37 -1.93 6.48
C LEU A 67 -4.40 -1.52 7.97
N PRO A 68 -5.54 -1.50 8.69
CA PRO A 68 -5.56 -1.19 10.12
C PRO A 68 -4.76 -2.19 10.98
N LYS A 69 -4.68 -3.46 10.56
CA LYS A 69 -3.89 -4.51 11.25
C LYS A 69 -2.40 -4.32 11.02
N PHE A 70 -2.03 -3.76 9.87
CA PHE A 70 -0.65 -3.48 9.50
C PHE A 70 -0.10 -2.19 10.15
N LEU A 71 -0.96 -1.19 10.36
CA LEU A 71 -0.57 0.10 10.93
C LEU A 71 -0.44 -0.01 12.46
N LEU A 72 0.78 0.15 12.96
CA LEU A 72 1.08 0.06 14.40
C LEU A 72 0.78 1.37 15.14
N ARG A 73 0.96 2.52 14.50
CA ARG A 73 0.86 3.85 15.13
C ARG A 73 -0.44 4.56 14.73
N ASP A 74 -1.04 5.28 15.67
CA ASP A 74 -2.23 6.11 15.42
C ASP A 74 -1.98 7.23 14.42
N ALA A 75 -0.78 7.84 14.46
CA ALA A 75 -0.40 8.86 13.49
C ALA A 75 -0.43 8.34 12.05
N ASP A 76 -0.02 7.08 11.85
CA ASP A 76 -0.02 6.46 10.52
C ASP A 76 -1.44 6.10 10.08
N ARG A 77 -2.32 5.69 11.02
CA ARG A 77 -3.74 5.43 10.75
C ARG A 77 -4.45 6.67 10.20
N GLY A 78 -4.16 7.84 10.75
CA GLY A 78 -4.76 9.10 10.31
C GLY A 78 -4.47 9.48 8.85
N LEU A 79 -3.39 8.95 8.27
CA LEU A 79 -3.02 9.20 6.86
C LEU A 79 -3.93 8.53 5.85
N PHE A 80 -4.75 7.55 6.25
CA PHE A 80 -5.57 6.72 5.36
C PHE A 80 -7.08 6.81 5.64
N ASN A 81 -7.52 7.86 6.35
CA ASN A 81 -8.93 8.06 6.73
C ASN A 81 -9.88 8.14 5.52
N ASP A 82 -9.39 8.69 4.41
CA ASP A 82 -10.05 8.74 3.11
C ASP A 82 -10.35 7.35 2.52
N ILE A 83 -9.44 6.39 2.72
CA ILE A 83 -9.62 5.00 2.30
C ILE A 83 -10.60 4.29 3.24
N PHE A 84 -10.56 4.59 4.54
CA PHE A 84 -11.46 3.99 5.53
C PHE A 84 -12.90 4.48 5.45
N ALA A 85 -13.13 5.68 4.90
CA ALA A 85 -14.48 6.16 4.67
C ALA A 85 -15.21 5.24 3.67
N PRO A 86 -16.45 4.81 3.97
CA PRO A 86 -17.28 4.16 2.98
C PRO A 86 -17.56 5.16 1.86
N GLN A 87 -17.06 4.87 0.66
CA GLN A 87 -17.44 5.65 -0.52
C GLN A 87 -18.93 5.40 -0.75
N GLY A 88 -19.72 6.47 -0.80
CA GLY A 88 -21.19 6.47 -0.69
C GLY A 88 -21.96 5.73 -1.79
N ASP A 89 -21.32 4.94 -2.65
CA ASP A 89 -21.95 4.23 -3.76
C ASP A 89 -22.59 2.89 -3.36
N ASP A 90 -22.30 2.34 -2.18
CA ASP A 90 -22.97 1.11 -1.72
C ASP A 90 -24.43 1.32 -1.27
N ARG A 91 -24.92 2.57 -1.20
CA ARG A 91 -26.32 2.88 -0.85
C ARG A 91 -27.25 3.04 -2.05
N ALA A 92 -26.73 3.22 -3.27
CA ALA A 92 -27.57 3.42 -4.45
C ALA A 92 -28.10 2.09 -5.05
N ALA A 93 -27.52 0.95 -4.68
CA ALA A 93 -27.90 -0.35 -5.23
C ALA A 93 -29.00 -1.09 -4.43
N SER A 94 -29.39 -0.61 -3.24
CA SER A 94 -30.34 -1.33 -2.36
C SER A 94 -31.71 -0.68 -2.18
N ASP A 95 -32.00 0.49 -2.77
CA ASP A 95 -33.23 1.26 -2.50
C ASP A 95 -34.22 1.31 -3.70
N GLY A 96 -34.05 0.43 -4.69
CA GLY A 96 -34.83 0.42 -5.93
C GLY A 96 -35.76 -0.79 -6.12
N ALA A 97 -35.94 -1.65 -5.12
CA ALA A 97 -36.67 -2.91 -5.27
C ALA A 97 -37.67 -3.19 -4.14
N ASP A 98 -38.46 -2.19 -3.73
CA ASP A 98 -39.67 -2.47 -2.97
C ASP A 98 -40.71 -1.35 -3.15
N GLY A 99 -41.55 -1.44 -4.18
CA GLY A 99 -42.57 -0.41 -4.39
C GLY A 99 -43.29 -0.36 -5.74
N ALA A 100 -43.61 -1.49 -6.38
CA ALA A 100 -44.60 -1.46 -7.46
C ALA A 100 -45.14 -2.86 -7.78
N THR A 101 -46.18 -3.33 -7.07
CA THR A 101 -47.39 -3.94 -7.68
C THR A 101 -48.38 -4.46 -6.62
N HIS A 102 -49.05 -3.56 -5.90
CA HIS A 102 -50.33 -3.88 -5.24
C HIS A 102 -51.24 -2.64 -5.20
N HIS A 103 -51.90 -2.33 -6.33
CA HIS A 103 -53.29 -1.84 -6.40
C HIS A 103 -53.65 -1.39 -7.83
N ARG A 104 -54.53 -2.12 -8.52
CA ARG A 104 -55.85 -1.60 -8.90
C ARG A 104 -56.73 -2.68 -9.54
N GLU A 105 -57.63 -3.15 -8.70
CA GLU A 105 -58.93 -3.71 -9.00
C GLU A 105 -59.77 -2.80 -9.91
N ALA A 106 -60.59 -3.45 -10.74
CA ALA A 106 -61.91 -3.04 -11.23
C ALA A 106 -62.07 -1.65 -11.87
N ASN A 107 -62.30 -1.60 -13.20
CA ASN A 107 -63.53 -1.01 -13.78
C ASN A 107 -63.57 -1.17 -15.32
N ARG A 108 -64.73 -1.64 -15.82
CA ARG A 108 -65.26 -1.62 -17.21
C ARG A 108 -64.62 -2.48 -18.29
#